data_AF-A0A0J9TJG6-F1
#
_entry.id   AF-A0A0J9TJG6-F1
#
_cell.length_a   1.000
_cell.length_b   1.000
_cell.length_c   1.000
_cell.angle_alpha   90.00
_cell.angle_beta   90.00
_cell.angle_gamma   90.00
#
_symmetry.space_group_name_H-M   'P 1'
#
loop_
_entity.id
_entity.type
_entity.pdbx_description
1 polymer ?
#
loop_
_entity_poly.entity_id
_entity_poly.type
_entity_poly.pdbx_seq_one_letter_code
_entity_poly.pdbx_strand_id
1 'polypeptide(L)'
;YNAARLFSVYEPILSSSYTGNSSPNNTWCDSSVKIFEKFEDRNKKNICETSIKYLEQIKKNQDNNYISNGCKYLYYKLYETVYNNSEYSDITYEFYKKLLKEYISKETNTFEDNTEKINDNIFGKLKNLDELYDNFNKYKKSEECNIGSCGCAQKCAEIYKTYQRECSRNYNTPFCVELQKFGENFNEDIRGNVDCNQKIKELQLFNKYNSIIVIIGSGVVLAFIVFSLLILYKVS
;
A
#
# COMPACT_ATOMS: atom_id res chain seq x y z
N TYR A 1 -2.86 -2.33 0.44
CA TYR A 1 -1.94 -1.98 -0.67
C TYR A 1 -2.30 -0.68 -1.36
N ASN A 2 -3.54 -0.46 -1.81
CA ASN A 2 -3.96 0.79 -2.48
C ASN A 2 -3.63 2.11 -1.74
N ALA A 3 -3.56 2.09 -0.41
CA ALA A 3 -3.17 3.24 0.39
C ALA A 3 -1.69 3.63 0.23
N ALA A 4 -0.81 2.70 -0.19
CA ALA A 4 0.64 2.90 -0.26
C ALA A 4 1.03 4.08 -1.15
N ARG A 5 0.31 4.30 -2.27
CA ARG A 5 0.51 5.44 -3.16
C ARG A 5 0.35 6.81 -2.49
N LEU A 6 -0.31 6.86 -1.34
CA LEU A 6 -0.58 8.08 -0.57
C LEU A 6 0.30 8.19 0.69
N PHE A 7 1.21 7.25 0.94
CA PHE A 7 2.02 7.24 2.17
C PHE A 7 2.85 8.52 2.34
N SER A 8 3.45 9.01 1.27
CA SER A 8 4.16 10.31 1.23
C SER A 8 3.31 11.52 1.65
N VAL A 9 1.97 11.45 1.59
CA VAL A 9 1.08 12.51 2.09
C VAL A 9 1.03 12.52 3.62
N TYR A 10 1.11 11.34 4.24
CA TYR A 10 0.96 11.15 5.69
C TYR A 10 2.28 11.15 6.44
N GLU A 11 3.38 10.80 5.77
CA GLU A 11 4.73 10.80 6.34
C GLU A 11 5.11 12.12 7.03
N PRO A 12 4.97 13.31 6.42
CA PRO A 12 5.33 14.57 7.09
C PRO A 12 4.47 14.85 8.32
N ILE A 13 3.21 14.41 8.32
CA ILE A 13 2.28 14.56 9.46
C ILE A 13 2.78 13.73 10.64
N LEU A 14 3.12 12.45 10.39
CA LEU A 14 3.67 11.57 11.42
C LEU A 14 5.02 12.08 11.91
N SER A 15 5.89 12.51 10.98
CA SER A 15 7.22 13.07 11.29
C SER A 15 7.13 14.32 12.18
N SER A 16 6.19 15.22 11.91
CA SER A 16 5.97 16.41 12.75
C SER A 16 5.46 16.06 14.16
N SER A 17 4.77 14.93 14.30
CA SER A 17 4.22 14.45 15.58
C SER A 17 5.31 13.95 16.55
N TYR A 18 6.53 13.70 16.06
CA TYR A 18 7.69 13.33 16.88
C TYR A 18 8.28 14.49 17.70
N THR A 19 7.86 15.73 17.46
CA THR A 19 8.50 16.91 18.08
C THR A 19 8.14 17.05 19.57
N GLY A 20 9.05 16.57 20.42
CA GLY A 20 9.69 17.39 21.46
C GLY A 20 8.80 17.99 22.55
N ASN A 21 7.91 17.19 23.12
CA ASN A 21 7.55 17.14 24.53
C ASN A 21 6.47 16.06 24.64
N SER A 22 6.80 14.96 25.30
CA SER A 22 5.77 14.06 25.79
C SER A 22 4.80 14.91 26.62
N SER A 23 3.52 14.84 26.28
CA SER A 23 2.53 15.46 27.16
C SER A 23 2.70 14.83 28.54
N PRO A 24 2.70 15.58 29.64
CA PRO A 24 2.82 14.98 30.96
C PRO A 24 1.68 13.95 31.12
N ASN A 25 2.07 12.69 31.26
CA ASN A 25 1.24 11.51 31.52
C ASN A 25 -0.05 11.37 30.70
N ASN A 26 0.05 10.79 29.51
CA ASN A 26 -1.11 10.18 28.87
C ASN A 26 -1.47 8.85 29.58
N THR A 27 -2.45 8.89 30.48
CA THR A 27 -2.92 7.74 31.27
C THR A 27 -3.46 6.60 30.41
N TRP A 28 -3.97 6.91 29.20
CA TRP A 28 -4.36 5.89 28.22
C TRP A 28 -3.14 5.17 27.68
N CYS A 29 -2.07 5.88 27.34
CA CYS A 29 -0.80 5.26 26.94
C CYS A 29 -0.23 4.42 28.09
N ASP A 30 -0.19 4.92 29.32
CA ASP A 30 0.33 4.18 30.48
C ASP A 30 -0.39 2.83 30.69
N SER A 31 -1.69 2.76 30.35
CA SER A 31 -2.48 1.52 30.42
C SER A 31 -2.34 0.65 29.17
N SER A 32 -2.28 1.27 27.99
CA SER A 32 -2.32 0.57 26.68
C SER A 32 -0.96 0.04 26.25
N VAL A 33 0.14 0.67 26.68
CA VAL A 33 1.49 0.18 26.39
C VAL A 33 1.87 -1.05 27.21
N LYS A 34 1.05 -1.44 28.20
CA LYS A 34 1.24 -2.70 28.93
C LYS A 34 1.20 -3.93 28.02
N ILE A 35 0.49 -3.85 26.90
CA ILE A 35 0.46 -4.91 25.88
C ILE A 35 1.87 -5.12 25.27
N PHE A 36 2.70 -4.07 25.28
CA PHE A 36 4.09 -4.13 24.88
C PHE A 36 5.04 -4.49 26.03
N GLU A 37 4.60 -4.90 27.23
CA GLU A 37 5.47 -5.15 28.41
C GLU A 37 6.74 -5.97 28.09
N LYS A 38 6.65 -6.93 27.15
CA LYS A 38 7.75 -7.79 26.71
C LYS A 38 8.86 -7.10 25.89
N PHE A 39 8.61 -5.92 25.34
CA PHE A 39 9.63 -5.15 24.62
C PHE A 39 10.55 -4.43 25.61
N GLU A 40 11.86 -4.44 25.42
CA GLU A 40 12.77 -3.68 26.31
C GLU A 40 12.80 -2.17 26.02
N ASP A 41 12.00 -1.68 25.07
CA ASP A 41 12.12 -0.32 24.57
C ASP A 41 11.41 0.73 25.45
N ARG A 42 12.18 1.72 25.93
CA ARG A 42 11.70 2.93 26.62
C ARG A 42 10.88 3.85 25.71
N ASN A 43 10.92 3.64 24.40
CA ASN A 43 10.23 4.47 23.41
C ASN A 43 8.75 4.10 23.20
N LYS A 44 8.19 3.06 23.84
CA LYS A 44 6.77 2.69 23.69
C LYS A 44 5.81 3.83 23.98
N LYS A 45 6.07 4.57 25.06
CA LYS A 45 5.25 5.72 25.45
C LYS A 45 5.31 6.81 24.38
N ASN A 46 6.50 7.04 23.81
CA ASN A 46 6.68 7.96 22.69
C ASN A 46 5.95 7.49 21.42
N ILE A 47 6.04 6.20 21.07
CA ILE A 47 5.30 5.60 19.94
C ILE A 47 3.79 5.82 20.15
N CYS A 48 3.28 5.56 21.36
CA CYS A 48 1.88 5.74 21.69
C CYS A 48 1.43 7.21 21.58
N GLU A 49 2.15 8.12 22.22
CA GLU A 49 1.81 9.55 22.20
C GLU A 49 1.94 10.15 20.79
N THR A 50 2.95 9.74 20.01
CA THR A 50 3.13 10.15 18.62
C THR A 50 1.98 9.63 17.75
N SER A 51 1.56 8.37 17.95
CA SER A 51 0.42 7.78 17.24
C SER A 51 -0.87 8.56 17.53
N ILE A 52 -1.12 8.92 18.79
CA ILE A 52 -2.31 9.69 19.19
C ILE A 52 -2.28 11.08 18.54
N LYS A 53 -1.16 11.81 18.67
CA LYS A 53 -1.00 13.14 18.06
C LYS A 53 -1.23 13.09 16.55
N TYR A 54 -0.70 12.07 15.88
CA TYR A 54 -0.91 11.84 14.45
C TYR A 54 -2.39 11.60 14.12
N LEU A 55 -3.07 10.69 14.83
CA LEU A 55 -4.49 10.39 14.63
C LEU A 55 -5.36 11.63 14.85
N GLU A 56 -5.04 12.43 15.87
CA GLU A 56 -5.72 13.70 16.15
C GLU A 56 -5.53 14.76 15.06
N GLN A 57 -4.41 14.73 14.34
CA GLN A 57 -4.19 15.60 13.19
C GLN A 57 -4.98 15.13 11.97
N ILE A 58 -4.90 13.85 11.61
CA ILE A 58 -5.57 13.35 10.40
C ILE A 58 -7.10 13.36 10.52
N LYS A 59 -7.65 13.17 11.74
CA LYS A 59 -9.12 13.20 11.97
C LYS A 59 -9.74 14.58 11.85
N LYS A 60 -8.95 15.65 11.76
CA LYS A 60 -9.45 17.01 11.45
C LYS A 60 -9.99 17.10 10.03
N ASN A 61 -9.56 16.20 9.14
CA ASN A 61 -10.14 16.06 7.82
C ASN A 61 -11.52 15.39 7.92
N GLN A 62 -12.50 15.84 7.13
CA GLN A 62 -13.85 15.27 7.13
C GLN A 62 -14.02 14.10 6.14
N ASP A 63 -13.03 13.84 5.28
CA ASP A 63 -13.05 12.73 4.34
C ASP A 63 -12.64 11.40 5.00
N ASN A 64 -13.60 10.50 5.14
CA ASN A 64 -13.39 9.15 5.67
C ASN A 64 -12.32 8.35 4.89
N ASN A 65 -12.17 8.57 3.59
CA ASN A 65 -11.12 7.91 2.80
C ASN A 65 -9.73 8.43 3.17
N TYR A 66 -9.59 9.74 3.40
CA TYR A 66 -8.35 10.33 3.89
C TYR A 66 -7.98 9.76 5.26
N ILE A 67 -8.93 9.76 6.20
CA ILE A 67 -8.71 9.20 7.54
C ILE A 67 -8.32 7.71 7.45
N SER A 68 -9.04 6.92 6.66
CA SER A 68 -8.76 5.47 6.48
C SER A 68 -7.36 5.22 5.93
N ASN A 69 -6.93 5.99 4.93
CA ASN A 69 -5.60 5.84 4.36
C ASN A 69 -4.50 6.27 5.33
N GLY A 70 -4.72 7.32 6.13
CA GLY A 70 -3.81 7.70 7.20
C GLY A 70 -3.70 6.65 8.31
N CYS A 71 -4.82 6.03 8.70
CA CYS A 71 -4.79 4.92 9.65
C CYS A 71 -3.97 3.73 9.14
N LYS A 72 -4.11 3.36 7.86
CA LYS A 72 -3.31 2.30 7.22
C LYS A 72 -1.82 2.66 7.18
N TYR A 73 -1.49 3.93 6.91
CA TYR A 73 -0.12 4.41 6.97
C TYR A 73 0.47 4.28 8.38
N LEU A 74 -0.28 4.70 9.42
CA LEU A 74 0.15 4.53 10.80
C LEU A 74 0.43 3.07 11.13
N TYR A 75 -0.46 2.14 10.74
CA TYR A 75 -0.25 0.72 11.01
C TYR A 75 1.02 0.19 10.32
N TYR A 76 1.27 0.59 9.08
CA TYR A 76 2.49 0.26 8.36
C TYR A 76 3.75 0.72 9.12
N LYS A 77 3.77 1.96 9.62
CA LYS A 77 4.92 2.50 10.40
C LYS A 77 5.07 1.86 11.78
N LEU A 78 3.97 1.54 12.44
CA LEU A 78 3.99 0.77 13.70
C LEU A 78 4.59 -0.63 13.48
N TYR A 79 4.20 -1.31 12.40
CA TYR A 79 4.75 -2.62 12.06
C TYR A 79 6.24 -2.53 11.71
N GLU A 80 6.65 -1.53 10.94
CA GLU A 80 8.06 -1.31 10.58
C GLU A 80 8.97 -1.22 11.80
N THR A 81 8.51 -0.54 12.86
CA THR A 81 9.27 -0.38 14.12
C THR A 81 9.61 -1.72 14.78
N VAL A 82 8.83 -2.76 14.51
CA VAL A 82 8.95 -4.08 15.16
C VAL A 82 9.31 -5.20 14.18
N TYR A 83 9.57 -4.88 12.91
CA TYR A 83 9.61 -5.82 11.78
C TYR A 83 10.57 -7.02 11.97
N ASN A 84 11.65 -6.86 12.73
CA ASN A 84 12.62 -7.95 12.98
C ASN A 84 12.23 -8.87 14.15
N ASN A 85 11.06 -8.68 14.74
CA ASN A 85 10.57 -9.40 15.91
C ASN A 85 9.14 -9.88 15.64
N SER A 86 9.02 -10.99 14.89
CA SER A 86 7.73 -11.52 14.43
C SER A 86 6.74 -11.83 15.56
N GLU A 87 7.24 -12.13 16.77
CA GLU A 87 6.44 -12.32 17.99
C GLU A 87 5.61 -11.09 18.38
N TYR A 88 5.93 -9.93 17.82
CA TYR A 88 5.23 -8.68 18.09
C TYR A 88 4.22 -8.28 17.03
N SER A 89 4.10 -9.00 15.91
CA SER A 89 3.08 -8.72 14.88
C SER A 89 1.67 -8.66 15.49
N ASP A 90 1.34 -9.64 16.33
CA ASP A 90 0.06 -9.76 17.05
C ASP A 90 -0.17 -8.57 17.98
N ILE A 91 0.83 -8.27 18.81
CA ILE A 91 0.79 -7.19 19.79
C ILE A 91 0.63 -5.84 19.10
N THR A 92 1.36 -5.59 18.01
CA THR A 92 1.27 -4.36 17.22
C THR A 92 -0.10 -4.21 16.57
N TYR A 93 -0.68 -5.30 16.07
CA TYR A 93 -2.04 -5.28 15.53
C TYR A 93 -3.08 -4.95 16.61
N GLU A 94 -3.02 -5.60 17.78
CA GLU A 94 -3.93 -5.30 18.89
C GLU A 94 -3.83 -3.85 19.35
N PHE A 95 -2.61 -3.33 19.46
CA PHE A 95 -2.37 -1.93 19.82
C PHE A 95 -2.97 -0.97 18.79
N TYR A 96 -2.75 -1.22 17.50
CA TYR A 96 -3.33 -0.45 16.41
C TYR A 96 -4.87 -0.45 16.49
N LYS A 97 -5.51 -1.61 16.67
CA LYS A 97 -6.98 -1.67 16.79
C LYS A 97 -7.50 -0.90 18.01
N LYS A 98 -6.79 -0.95 19.14
CA LYS A 98 -7.14 -0.17 20.35
C LYS A 98 -7.01 1.34 20.11
N LEU A 99 -5.95 1.79 19.44
CA LEU A 99 -5.77 3.18 19.05
C LEU A 99 -6.95 3.67 18.20
N LEU A 100 -7.31 2.94 17.15
CA LEU A 100 -8.42 3.35 16.27
C LEU A 100 -9.77 3.36 16.96
N LYS A 101 -10.02 2.39 17.83
CA LYS A 101 -11.26 2.34 18.61
C LYS A 101 -11.40 3.58 19.48
N GLU A 102 -10.32 4.01 20.12
CA GLU A 102 -10.35 5.13 21.06
C GLU A 102 -10.37 6.49 20.35
N TYR A 103 -9.52 6.69 19.35
CA TYR A 103 -9.24 8.03 18.80
C TYR A 103 -9.90 8.33 17.45
N ILE A 104 -10.46 7.32 16.78
CA ILE A 104 -11.17 7.48 15.50
C ILE A 104 -12.64 7.08 15.64
N SER A 105 -12.91 5.85 16.08
CA SER A 105 -14.24 5.23 16.00
C SER A 105 -15.27 5.90 16.93
N LYS A 106 -14.85 6.42 18.08
CA LYS A 106 -15.75 7.14 19.02
C LYS A 106 -16.36 8.41 18.43
N GLU A 107 -15.67 9.03 17.47
CA GLU A 107 -16.07 10.33 16.90
C GLU A 107 -16.64 10.18 15.48
N THR A 108 -16.36 9.04 14.83
CA THR A 108 -16.78 8.74 13.46
C THR A 108 -17.67 7.50 13.45
N ASN A 109 -18.97 7.68 13.67
CA ASN A 109 -19.98 6.60 13.72
C ASN A 109 -20.02 5.71 12.45
N THR A 110 -19.31 6.07 11.39
CA THR A 110 -19.25 5.37 10.10
C THR A 110 -17.88 4.77 9.78
N PHE A 111 -16.87 4.92 10.65
CA PHE A 111 -15.53 4.42 10.37
C PHE A 111 -15.40 2.95 10.75
N GLU A 112 -15.37 2.08 9.74
CA GLU A 112 -15.11 0.66 9.89
C GLU A 112 -13.70 0.32 9.39
N ASP A 113 -12.82 -0.10 10.30
CA ASP A 113 -11.47 -0.51 9.95
C ASP A 113 -11.40 -1.99 9.59
N ASN A 114 -11.41 -2.26 8.29
CA ASN A 114 -11.22 -3.58 7.68
C ASN A 114 -9.74 -3.88 7.36
N THR A 115 -8.81 -3.22 8.04
CA THR A 115 -7.38 -3.45 7.81
C THR A 115 -6.98 -4.84 8.30
N GLU A 116 -6.57 -5.68 7.35
CA GLU A 116 -5.99 -6.99 7.62
C GLU A 116 -4.68 -6.86 8.41
N LYS A 117 -4.41 -7.86 9.24
CA LYS A 117 -3.17 -7.95 9.99
C LYS A 117 -1.98 -8.07 9.05
N ILE A 118 -0.97 -7.21 9.23
CA ILE A 118 0.28 -7.25 8.48
C ILE A 118 1.10 -8.45 8.97
N ASN A 119 1.63 -9.21 8.02
CA ASN A 119 2.69 -10.21 8.23
C ASN A 119 3.90 -9.83 7.36
N ASP A 120 4.99 -10.57 7.47
CA ASP A 120 6.26 -10.23 6.81
C ASP A 120 6.14 -10.14 5.29
N ASN A 121 5.34 -11.03 4.68
CA ASN A 121 5.07 -10.98 3.24
C ASN A 121 4.25 -9.74 2.87
N ILE A 122 3.24 -9.38 3.66
CA ILE A 122 2.44 -8.18 3.43
C ILE A 122 3.32 -6.94 3.59
N PHE A 123 4.12 -6.88 4.64
CA PHE A 123 5.01 -5.78 4.95
C PHE A 123 6.06 -5.59 3.86
N GLY A 124 6.75 -6.66 3.42
CA GLY A 124 7.75 -6.57 2.36
C GLY A 124 7.17 -5.99 1.07
N LYS A 125 5.94 -6.37 0.72
CA LYS A 125 5.22 -5.81 -0.43
C LYS A 125 4.81 -4.35 -0.22
N LEU A 126 4.37 -3.97 0.98
CA LEU A 126 4.05 -2.58 1.31
C LEU A 126 5.30 -1.70 1.25
N LYS A 127 6.41 -2.14 1.85
CA LYS A 127 7.70 -1.45 1.83
C LYS A 127 8.21 -1.24 0.41
N ASN A 128 8.10 -2.27 -0.45
CA ASN A 128 8.49 -2.13 -1.85
C ASN A 128 7.58 -1.18 -2.63
N LEU A 129 6.27 -1.13 -2.34
CA LEU A 129 5.39 -0.12 -2.94
C LEU A 129 5.72 1.29 -2.45
N ASP A 130 5.99 1.45 -1.15
CA ASP A 130 6.39 2.72 -0.53
C ASP A 130 7.65 3.26 -1.20
N GLU A 131 8.72 2.45 -1.27
CA GLU A 131 9.96 2.81 -1.95
C GLU A 131 9.75 3.13 -3.44
N LEU A 132 8.90 2.36 -4.12
CA LEU A 132 8.59 2.56 -5.53
C LEU A 132 7.83 3.88 -5.78
N TYR A 133 6.85 4.23 -4.94
CA TYR A 133 6.15 5.51 -5.04
C TYR A 133 7.03 6.70 -4.64
N ASP A 134 7.92 6.53 -3.66
CA ASP A 134 8.89 7.56 -3.27
C ASP A 134 9.88 7.86 -4.39
N ASN A 135 10.48 6.84 -5.00
CA ASN A 135 11.36 7.02 -6.14
C ASN A 135 10.61 7.64 -7.33
N PHE A 136 9.36 7.27 -7.54
CA PHE A 136 8.55 7.86 -8.61
C PHE A 136 8.24 9.34 -8.37
N ASN A 137 7.90 9.72 -7.13
CA ASN A 137 7.72 11.11 -6.75
C ASN A 137 8.99 11.94 -6.94
N LYS A 138 10.16 11.38 -6.57
CA LYS A 138 11.47 12.00 -6.81
C LYS A 138 11.74 12.18 -8.31
N TYR A 139 11.48 11.15 -9.10
CA TYR A 139 11.57 11.22 -10.57
C TYR A 139 10.70 12.36 -11.13
N LYS A 140 9.42 12.44 -10.74
CA LYS A 140 8.49 13.46 -11.22
C LYS A 140 8.88 14.89 -10.83
N LYS A 141 9.57 15.05 -9.71
CA LYS A 141 10.09 16.35 -9.24
C LYS A 141 11.48 16.65 -9.81
N SER A 142 12.02 15.79 -10.66
CA SER A 142 13.39 15.88 -11.17
C SER A 142 14.45 15.92 -10.06
N GLU A 143 14.17 15.29 -8.92
CA GLU A 143 15.12 15.14 -7.82
C GLU A 143 16.24 14.17 -8.20
N GLU A 144 17.41 14.36 -7.60
CA GLU A 144 18.58 13.57 -7.91
C GLU A 144 18.55 12.20 -7.19
N CYS A 145 18.56 11.13 -7.97
CA CYS A 145 19.03 9.82 -7.54
C CYS A 145 20.41 9.57 -8.14
N ASN A 146 21.08 8.45 -7.78
CA ASN A 146 22.43 8.07 -8.21
C ASN A 146 22.90 8.59 -9.58
N ILE A 147 22.04 8.55 -10.61
CA ILE A 147 22.30 9.09 -11.95
C ILE A 147 21.16 10.03 -12.36
N GLY A 148 21.04 11.18 -11.68
CA GLY A 148 19.94 12.14 -11.88
C GLY A 148 18.56 11.55 -11.60
N SER A 149 17.51 12.23 -12.09
CA SER A 149 16.12 11.81 -11.90
C SER A 149 15.77 10.50 -12.62
N CYS A 150 16.41 10.21 -13.76
CA CYS A 150 16.26 8.91 -14.41
C CYS A 150 16.74 7.75 -13.53
N GLY A 151 17.72 7.98 -12.64
CA GLY A 151 18.13 6.98 -11.66
C GLY A 151 16.99 6.56 -10.72
N CYS A 152 16.07 7.49 -10.39
CA CYS A 152 14.90 7.17 -9.57
C CYS A 152 13.90 6.32 -10.37
N ALA A 153 13.67 6.67 -11.64
CA ALA A 153 12.83 5.87 -12.53
C ALA A 153 13.40 4.47 -12.78
N GLN A 154 14.74 4.32 -12.84
CA GLN A 154 15.38 3.01 -12.97
C GLN A 154 15.09 2.13 -11.75
N LYS A 155 15.22 2.67 -10.53
CA LYS A 155 14.86 1.94 -9.30
C LYS A 155 13.40 1.49 -9.30
N CYS A 156 12.49 2.34 -9.77
CA CYS A 156 11.08 1.97 -9.93
C CYS A 156 10.92 0.74 -10.83
N ALA A 157 11.60 0.74 -11.98
CA ALA A 157 11.53 -0.37 -12.94
C ALA A 157 12.14 -1.66 -12.38
N GLU A 158 13.23 -1.55 -11.62
CA GLU A 158 13.87 -2.69 -10.94
C GLU A 158 12.93 -3.32 -9.91
N ILE A 159 12.33 -2.52 -9.03
CA ILE A 159 11.35 -3.00 -8.04
C ILE A 159 10.14 -3.64 -8.72
N TYR A 160 9.55 -2.98 -9.73
CA TYR A 160 8.42 -3.53 -10.47
C TYR A 160 8.73 -4.90 -11.08
N LYS A 161 9.92 -5.06 -11.66
CA LYS A 161 10.34 -6.30 -12.32
C LYS A 161 10.46 -7.48 -11.35
N THR A 162 10.78 -7.24 -10.07
CA THR A 162 10.85 -8.31 -9.05
C THR A 162 9.52 -9.07 -8.91
N TYR A 163 8.41 -8.38 -9.10
CA TYR A 163 7.06 -8.94 -8.96
C TYR A 163 6.41 -9.34 -10.28
N GLN A 164 7.10 -9.14 -11.41
CA GLN A 164 6.52 -9.38 -12.74
C GLN A 164 6.01 -10.82 -12.90
N ARG A 165 6.79 -11.81 -12.46
CA ARG A 165 6.39 -13.22 -12.54
C ARG A 165 5.19 -13.53 -11.64
N GLU A 166 5.18 -13.00 -10.43
CA GLU A 166 4.08 -13.19 -9.47
C GLU A 166 2.78 -12.60 -10.03
N CYS A 167 2.81 -11.33 -10.43
CA CYS A 167 1.63 -10.62 -10.91
C CYS A 167 1.17 -11.07 -12.30
N SER A 168 2.06 -11.62 -13.13
CA SER A 168 1.63 -12.28 -14.39
C SER A 168 0.86 -13.57 -14.14
N ARG A 169 1.15 -14.29 -13.04
CA ARG A 169 0.42 -15.52 -12.67
C ARG A 169 -0.91 -15.23 -12.00
N ASN A 170 -0.97 -14.20 -11.16
CA ASN A 170 -2.19 -13.81 -10.45
C ASN A 170 -2.32 -12.27 -10.34
N TYR A 171 -2.79 -11.66 -11.42
CA TYR A 171 -2.87 -10.19 -11.54
C TYR A 171 -3.96 -9.56 -10.64
N ASN A 172 -4.97 -10.34 -10.25
CA ASN A 172 -6.14 -9.87 -9.50
C ASN A 172 -5.89 -9.69 -8.00
N THR A 173 -4.70 -10.05 -7.49
CA THR A 173 -4.41 -9.82 -6.07
C THR A 173 -4.40 -8.30 -5.78
N PRO A 174 -4.83 -7.86 -4.59
CA PRO A 174 -4.85 -6.43 -4.27
C PRO A 174 -3.48 -5.74 -4.40
N PHE A 175 -2.38 -6.47 -4.18
CA PHE A 175 -1.02 -6.00 -4.43
C PHE A 175 -0.75 -5.79 -5.93
N CYS A 176 -1.01 -6.79 -6.76
CA CYS A 176 -0.75 -6.71 -8.20
C CYS A 176 -1.64 -5.71 -8.92
N VAL A 177 -2.88 -5.53 -8.46
CA VAL A 177 -3.77 -4.45 -8.93
C VAL A 177 -3.15 -3.08 -8.67
N GLU A 178 -2.59 -2.86 -7.49
CA GLU A 178 -1.92 -1.59 -7.16
C GLU A 178 -0.63 -1.41 -7.95
N LEU A 179 0.19 -2.46 -8.07
CA LEU A 179 1.41 -2.44 -8.86
C LEU A 179 1.14 -2.22 -10.35
N GLN A 180 0.03 -2.73 -10.88
CA GLN A 180 -0.37 -2.48 -12.26
C GLN A 180 -0.73 -1.01 -12.49
N LYS A 181 -1.52 -0.40 -11.58
CA LYS A 181 -1.85 1.04 -11.65
C LYS A 181 -0.58 1.89 -11.63
N PHE A 182 0.40 1.50 -10.82
CA PHE A 182 1.70 2.14 -10.86
C PHE A 182 2.35 2.03 -12.24
N GLY A 183 2.40 0.81 -12.80
CA GLY A 183 3.01 0.59 -14.12
C GLY A 183 2.35 1.39 -15.24
N GLU A 184 1.02 1.54 -15.19
CA GLU A 184 0.26 2.37 -16.12
C GLU A 184 0.69 3.84 -16.04
N ASN A 185 0.68 4.43 -14.82
CA ASN A 185 1.11 5.81 -14.59
C ASN A 185 2.58 6.03 -14.96
N PHE A 186 3.46 5.11 -14.56
CA PHE A 186 4.89 5.20 -14.84
C PHE A 186 5.18 5.23 -16.34
N ASN A 187 4.50 4.38 -17.12
CA ASN A 187 4.68 4.34 -18.57
C ASN A 187 4.18 5.60 -19.25
N GLU A 188 3.11 6.22 -18.74
CA GLU A 188 2.64 7.52 -19.21
C GLU A 188 3.70 8.60 -18.99
N ASP A 189 4.23 8.73 -17.76
CA ASP A 189 5.26 9.72 -17.44
C ASP A 189 6.57 9.48 -18.22
N ILE A 190 7.02 8.23 -18.37
CA ILE A 190 8.25 7.90 -19.12
C ILE A 190 8.15 8.25 -20.60
N ARG A 191 7.00 8.02 -21.25
CA ARG A 191 6.82 8.40 -22.67
C ARG A 191 7.01 9.90 -22.89
N GLY A 192 6.61 10.71 -21.92
CA GLY A 192 6.76 12.17 -21.95
C GLY A 192 8.19 12.67 -21.73
N ASN A 193 9.10 11.83 -21.22
CA ASN A 193 10.46 12.22 -20.88
C ASN A 193 11.49 11.58 -21.84
N VAL A 194 11.92 12.34 -22.85
CA VAL A 194 12.80 11.87 -23.93
C VAL A 194 14.13 11.34 -23.41
N ASP A 195 14.74 12.01 -22.42
CA ASP A 195 16.07 11.66 -21.91
C ASP A 195 16.05 10.33 -21.13
N CYS A 196 15.02 10.11 -20.31
CA CYS A 196 14.89 8.87 -19.56
C CYS A 196 14.36 7.72 -20.43
N ASN A 197 13.45 7.97 -21.37
CA ASN A 197 12.86 6.96 -22.26
C ASN A 197 13.93 6.21 -23.08
N GLN A 198 14.98 6.90 -23.54
CA GLN A 198 16.08 6.24 -24.26
C GLN A 198 16.80 5.17 -23.43
N LYS A 199 16.78 5.29 -22.09
CA LYS A 199 17.49 4.41 -21.16
C LYS A 199 16.56 3.43 -20.44
N ILE A 200 15.33 3.86 -20.18
CA ILE A 200 14.35 3.14 -19.37
C ILE A 200 13.16 2.83 -20.27
N LYS A 201 12.99 1.54 -20.55
CA LYS A 201 11.86 1.06 -21.34
C LYS A 201 10.59 1.07 -20.50
N GLU A 202 9.46 1.21 -21.20
CA GLU A 202 8.15 0.97 -20.61
C GLU A 202 8.05 -0.40 -19.94
N LEU A 203 7.39 -0.41 -18.79
CA LEU A 203 7.09 -1.59 -18.01
C LEU A 203 6.07 -2.46 -18.72
N GLN A 204 6.30 -3.77 -18.69
CA GLN A 204 5.33 -4.74 -19.19
C GLN A 204 4.17 -4.87 -18.20
N LEU A 205 2.98 -4.42 -18.59
CA LEU A 205 1.77 -4.54 -17.80
C LEU A 205 1.26 -6.00 -17.76
N PHE A 206 0.64 -6.39 -16.65
CA PHE A 206 0.24 -7.79 -16.41
C PHE A 206 -1.00 -8.22 -17.21
N ASN A 207 -1.87 -7.29 -17.62
CA ASN A 207 -3.19 -7.56 -18.23
C ASN A 207 -3.17 -7.94 -19.73
N LYS A 208 -2.03 -8.17 -20.38
CA LYS A 208 -2.07 -8.48 -21.82
C LYS A 208 -2.56 -9.90 -22.15
N TYR A 209 -2.52 -10.84 -21.20
CA TYR A 209 -2.79 -12.26 -21.48
C TYR A 209 -4.19 -12.75 -21.08
N ASN A 210 -4.84 -12.19 -20.05
CA ASN A 210 -6.13 -12.71 -19.58
C ASN A 210 -7.35 -12.18 -20.34
N SER A 211 -7.31 -10.94 -20.84
CA SER A 211 -8.40 -10.42 -21.67
C SER A 211 -8.56 -11.23 -22.97
N ILE A 212 -7.44 -11.62 -23.59
CA ILE A 212 -7.44 -12.42 -24.82
C ILE A 212 -7.92 -13.86 -24.55
N ILE A 213 -7.46 -14.50 -23.47
CA ILE A 213 -7.86 -15.88 -23.14
C ILE A 213 -9.34 -15.96 -22.74
N VAL A 214 -9.85 -15.02 -21.96
CA VAL A 214 -11.28 -14.98 -21.57
C VAL A 214 -12.17 -14.71 -22.78
N ILE A 215 -11.77 -13.82 -23.69
CA ILE A 215 -12.51 -13.54 -24.94
C ILE A 215 -12.48 -14.76 -25.87
N ILE A 216 -11.33 -15.41 -26.05
CA ILE A 216 -11.21 -16.60 -26.91
C ILE A 216 -11.98 -17.78 -26.30
N GLY A 217 -11.84 -18.04 -25.00
CA GLY A 217 -12.52 -19.14 -24.32
C GLY A 217 -14.04 -18.99 -24.35
N SER A 218 -14.56 -17.79 -24.08
CA SER A 218 -16.01 -17.51 -24.16
C SER A 218 -16.55 -17.59 -25.59
N GLY A 219 -15.81 -17.07 -26.58
CA GLY A 219 -16.19 -17.14 -27.99
C GLY A 219 -16.24 -18.58 -28.53
N VAL A 220 -15.27 -19.42 -28.15
CA VAL A 220 -15.23 -20.83 -28.56
C VAL A 220 -16.41 -21.62 -27.97
N VAL A 221 -16.73 -21.43 -26.68
CA VAL A 221 -17.88 -22.09 -26.04
C VAL A 221 -19.20 -21.66 -26.69
N LEU A 222 -19.38 -20.36 -26.96
CA LEU A 222 -20.56 -19.85 -27.66
C LEU A 222 -20.69 -20.44 -29.07
N ALA A 223 -19.57 -20.52 -29.81
CA ALA A 223 -19.56 -21.12 -31.15
C ALA A 223 -19.96 -22.61 -31.11
N PHE A 224 -19.48 -23.37 -30.13
CA PHE A 224 -19.88 -24.77 -29.94
C PHE A 224 -21.38 -24.92 -29.64
N ILE A 225 -21.95 -24.05 -28.81
CA ILE A 225 -23.39 -24.05 -28.49
C ILE A 225 -24.21 -23.75 -29.74
N VAL A 226 -23.88 -22.69 -30.48
CA VAL A 226 -24.57 -22.30 -31.73
C VAL A 226 -24.47 -23.41 -32.76
N PHE A 227 -23.29 -24.00 -32.94
CA PHE A 227 -23.08 -25.10 -33.88
C PHE A 227 -23.91 -26.34 -33.50
N SER A 228 -23.98 -26.68 -32.21
CA SER A 228 -24.79 -27.79 -31.71
C SER A 228 -26.29 -27.55 -31.96
N LEU A 229 -26.79 -26.33 -31.74
CA LEU A 229 -28.17 -25.95 -32.03
C LEU A 229 -28.50 -26.01 -33.53
N LEU A 230 -27.58 -25.59 -34.40
CA LEU A 230 -27.75 -25.66 -35.85
C LEU A 230 -27.85 -27.10 -36.36
N ILE A 231 -27.07 -28.02 -35.80
CA ILE A 231 -27.15 -29.45 -36.13
C ILE A 231 -28.52 -30.01 -35.71
N LEU A 232 -28.98 -29.69 -34.49
CA LEU A 232 -30.27 -30.16 -33.98
C LEU A 232 -31.44 -29.62 -34.83
N TYR A 233 -31.38 -28.35 -35.25
CA TYR A 233 -32.38 -27.74 -36.12
C TYR A 233 -32.47 -28.41 -37.50
N LYS A 234 -31.33 -28.83 -38.06
CA LYS A 234 -31.30 -29.47 -39.39
C LYS A 234 -31.80 -30.92 -39.40
N VAL A 235 -31.84 -31.57 -38.23
CA VAL A 235 -32.24 -32.98 -38.06
C VAL A 235 -33.72 -33.11 -37.64
N SER A 236 -34.38 -32.00 -37.28
CA SER A 236 -35.84 -31.93 -37.06
C SER A 236 -36.57 -31.51 -38.33
#